data_AF-A0A372LUR0-F1
#
_entry.id   AF-A0A372LUR0-F1
#
_cell.length_a   1.000
_cell.length_b   1.000
_cell.length_c   1.000
_cell.angle_alpha   90.00
_cell.angle_beta   90.00
_cell.angle_gamma   90.00
#
_symmetry.space_group_name_H-M   'P 1'
#
loop_
_entity.id
_entity.type
_entity.pdbx_description
1 polymer ?
#
loop_
_entity_poly.entity_id
_entity_poly.type
_entity_poly.pdbx_seq_one_letter_code
_entity_poly.pdbx_strand_id
1 'polypeptide(L)'
;MWWAEVPYEDGPGSKDRPCLVLSVHGDRARVAKITSRYHDERAGVIPLPPGSVGDAHGRPSFLETDELREVPLWAFRRHVGVVDPALWDQLKHLSD
;
A
#
# COMPACT_ATOMS: atom_id res chain seq x y z
N MET A 1 -3.91 -5.76 -3.82
CA MET A 1 -2.77 -4.83 -4.04
C MET A 1 -2.87 -4.24 -5.42
N TRP A 2 -2.62 -2.93 -5.51
CA TRP A 2 -2.81 -2.16 -6.72
C TRP A 2 -1.71 -1.12 -6.87
N TRP A 3 -1.44 -0.70 -8.10
CA TRP A 3 -0.77 0.56 -8.38
C TRP A 3 -1.81 1.68 -8.54
N ALA A 4 -1.58 2.80 -7.87
CA ALA A 4 -2.44 3.97 -7.89
C ALA A 4 -1.64 5.27 -7.76
N GLU A 5 -2.23 6.41 -8.14
CA GLU A 5 -1.73 7.72 -7.73
C GLU A 5 -2.02 7.96 -6.25
N VAL A 6 -1.01 7.73 -5.40
CA VAL A 6 -1.14 7.84 -3.94
C VAL A 6 -0.57 9.18 -3.45
N PRO A 7 -1.32 9.97 -2.65
CA PRO A 7 -0.83 11.24 -2.11
C PRO A 7 0.44 11.11 -1.24
N TYR A 8 1.28 12.14 -1.25
CA TYR A 8 2.41 12.26 -0.30
C TYR A 8 1.93 12.60 1.11
N GLU A 9 2.73 12.26 2.13
CA GLU A 9 2.50 12.58 3.54
C GLU A 9 2.49 14.07 3.83
N ASP A 10 3.64 14.71 3.65
CA ASP A 10 3.87 16.04 4.20
C ASP A 10 3.70 17.16 3.17
N GLY A 11 2.90 16.94 2.12
CA GLY A 11 2.78 17.97 1.11
C GLY A 11 1.90 17.68 -0.09
N PRO A 12 1.76 18.69 -0.97
CA PRO A 12 0.98 18.57 -2.18
C PRO A 12 1.61 17.56 -3.14
N GLY A 13 0.75 16.82 -3.83
CA GLY A 13 1.13 15.90 -4.90
C GLY A 13 0.87 14.43 -4.58
N SER A 14 1.13 13.61 -5.58
CA SER A 14 0.96 12.17 -5.55
C SER A 14 2.08 11.50 -6.33
N LYS A 15 2.17 10.17 -6.21
CA LYS A 15 3.01 9.37 -7.07
C LYS A 15 2.34 8.04 -7.36
N ASP A 16 2.59 7.52 -8.57
CA ASP A 16 2.35 6.12 -8.90
C ASP A 16 3.10 5.19 -7.95
N ARG A 17 2.36 4.51 -7.08
CA ARG A 17 2.94 3.60 -6.09
C ARG A 17 2.07 2.37 -5.92
N PRO A 18 2.68 1.21 -5.60
CA PRO A 18 1.91 0.08 -5.13
C PRO A 18 1.33 0.39 -3.75
N CYS A 19 0.12 -0.10 -3.49
CA CYS A 19 -0.58 0.02 -2.23
C CYS A 19 -1.42 -1.23 -1.95
N LEU A 20 -1.67 -1.47 -0.67
CA LEU A 20 -2.66 -2.44 -0.21
C LEU A 20 -3.97 -1.71 0.05
N VAL A 21 -5.04 -2.12 -0.65
CA VAL A 21 -6.41 -1.69 -0.34
C VAL A 21 -6.85 -2.42 0.93
N LEU A 22 -7.26 -1.65 1.94
CA LEU A 22 -7.74 -2.16 3.22
C LEU A 22 -9.27 -2.18 3.25
N SER A 23 -9.91 -1.10 2.81
CA SER A 23 -11.36 -0.99 2.73
C SER A 23 -11.78 -0.07 1.57
N VAL A 24 -13.05 -0.16 1.17
CA VAL A 24 -13.65 0.68 0.14
C VAL A 24 -14.94 1.26 0.70
N HIS A 25 -15.07 2.57 0.66
CA HIS A 25 -16.25 3.31 1.10
C HIS A 25 -16.65 4.33 0.03
N GLY A 26 -17.81 4.11 -0.58
CA GLY A 26 -18.29 4.96 -1.68
C GLY A 26 -17.34 4.92 -2.87
N ASP A 27 -16.81 6.07 -3.25
CA ASP A 27 -15.89 6.27 -4.38
C ASP A 27 -14.42 6.35 -3.94
N ARG A 28 -14.11 5.99 -2.69
CA ARG A 28 -12.74 5.98 -2.15
C ARG A 28 -12.36 4.65 -1.53
N ALA A 29 -11.06 4.40 -1.53
CA ALA A 29 -10.44 3.28 -0.86
C ALA A 29 -9.42 3.77 0.16
N ARG A 30 -9.48 3.18 1.36
CA ARG A 30 -8.45 3.31 2.37
C ARG A 30 -7.30 2.38 2.01
N VAL A 31 -6.09 2.90 1.91
CA VAL A 31 -4.91 2.15 1.49
C VAL A 31 -3.72 2.34 2.41
N ALA A 32 -2.91 1.28 2.55
CA ALA A 32 -1.55 1.35 3.09
C ALA A 32 -0.54 1.44 1.93
N LYS A 33 0.46 2.33 2.06
CA LYS A 33 1.51 2.52 1.04
C LYS A 33 2.45 1.33 1.01
N ILE A 34 2.96 1.00 -0.18
CA ILE A 34 4.10 0.08 -0.32
C ILE A 34 5.28 0.86 -0.92
N THR A 35 6.44 0.75 -0.29
CA THR A 35 7.67 1.46 -0.63
C THR A 35 8.83 0.50 -0.86
N SER A 36 9.81 0.89 -1.67
CA SER A 36 11.09 0.18 -1.78
C SER A 36 12.19 0.79 -0.90
N ARG A 37 11.85 1.79 -0.07
CA ARG A 37 12.77 2.43 0.88
C ARG A 37 12.41 1.93 2.28
N TYR A 38 13.40 1.38 2.97
CA TYR A 38 13.22 1.05 4.38
C TYR A 38 13.31 2.33 5.22
N HIS A 39 12.33 2.53 6.09
CA HIS A 39 12.26 3.63 7.03
C HIS A 39 12.25 3.02 8.44
N ASP A 40 13.43 2.76 9.00
CA ASP A 40 13.61 2.11 10.31
C ASP A 40 13.10 2.94 11.49
N GLU A 41 12.98 4.26 11.30
CA GLU A 41 12.47 5.20 12.30
C GLU A 41 10.93 5.14 12.44
N ARG A 42 10.22 4.48 11.53
CA ARG A 42 8.74 4.41 11.55
C ARG A 42 8.26 3.09 12.15
N ALA A 43 7.31 3.17 13.08
CA ALA A 43 6.54 2.00 13.46
C ALA A 43 5.68 1.52 12.26
N GLY A 44 5.22 0.26 12.30
CA GLY A 44 4.32 -0.26 11.27
C GLY A 44 4.95 -0.55 9.90
N VAL A 45 6.26 -0.77 9.82
CA VAL A 45 6.93 -1.21 8.58
C VAL A 45 6.99 -2.74 8.53
N ILE A 46 6.26 -3.34 7.59
CA ILE A 46 6.22 -4.79 7.41
C ILE A 46 6.95 -5.18 6.11
N PRO A 47 8.00 -6.02 6.16
CA PRO A 47 8.65 -6.51 4.96
C PRO A 47 7.70 -7.42 4.18
N LEU A 48 7.63 -7.21 2.86
CA LEU A 48 6.88 -8.05 1.94
C LEU A 48 7.79 -9.07 1.25
N PRO A 49 7.29 -10.26 0.93
CA PRO A 49 8.01 -11.22 0.10
C PRO A 49 8.51 -10.59 -1.22
N PRO A 50 9.67 -11.03 -1.74
CA PRO A 50 10.13 -10.59 -3.06
C PRO A 50 9.07 -10.78 -4.14
N GLY A 51 8.90 -9.78 -5.00
CA GLY A 51 7.92 -9.83 -6.09
C GLY A 51 6.47 -9.51 -5.70
N SER A 52 6.16 -9.24 -4.41
CA SER A 52 4.78 -8.94 -3.98
C SER A 52 4.12 -7.80 -4.77
N VAL A 53 4.87 -6.80 -5.23
CA VAL A 53 4.31 -5.66 -5.98
C VAL A 53 4.44 -5.77 -7.51
N GLY A 54 4.90 -6.92 -8.01
CA GLY A 54 5.17 -7.13 -9.43
C GLY A 54 6.27 -6.20 -9.95
N ASP A 55 7.26 -5.86 -9.11
CA ASP A 55 8.41 -5.09 -9.57
C ASP A 55 9.38 -5.99 -10.35
N ALA A 56 9.77 -5.54 -11.54
CA ALA A 56 10.61 -6.34 -12.44
C ALA A 56 12.04 -6.56 -11.90
N HIS A 57 12.43 -5.80 -10.88
CA HIS A 57 13.77 -5.80 -10.28
C HIS A 57 13.84 -6.54 -8.94
N GLY A 58 12.73 -7.10 -8.44
CA GLY A 58 12.69 -7.88 -7.21
C GLY A 58 13.17 -7.11 -5.98
N ARG A 59 12.97 -5.79 -5.93
CA ARG A 59 13.50 -4.98 -4.83
C ARG A 59 12.72 -5.31 -3.55
N PRO A 60 13.40 -5.30 -2.39
CA PRO A 60 12.71 -5.34 -1.11
C PRO A 60 11.61 -4.28 -1.08
N SER A 61 10.43 -4.71 -0.67
CA SER A 61 9.24 -3.86 -0.58
C SER A 61 8.70 -3.93 0.83
N PHE A 62 8.21 -2.80 1.33
CA PHE A 62 7.75 -2.65 2.70
C PHE A 62 6.36 -2.03 2.69
N LEU A 63 5.44 -2.62 3.44
CA LEU A 63 4.13 -2.06 3.71
C LEU A 63 4.24 -1.08 4.89
N GLU A 64 3.73 0.14 4.73
CA GLU A 64 3.67 1.16 5.78
C GLU A 64 2.24 1.23 6.33
N THR A 65 2.02 0.77 7.56
CA THR A 65 0.67 0.67 8.17
C THR A 65 0.26 1.87 9.01
N ASP A 66 1.20 2.71 9.42
CA ASP A 66 0.95 3.83 10.34
C ASP A 66 0.35 5.06 9.64
N GLU A 67 0.44 5.12 8.31
CA GLU A 67 -0.09 6.23 7.51
C GLU A 67 -0.96 5.74 6.36
N LEU A 68 -2.24 5.59 6.67
CA LEU A 68 -3.25 5.18 5.70
C LEU A 68 -3.74 6.37 4.89
N ARG A 69 -4.13 6.11 3.64
CA ARG A 69 -4.57 7.13 2.68
C ARG A 69 -5.91 6.82 2.06
N GLU A 70 -6.69 7.87 1.85
CA GLU A 70 -7.91 7.81 1.06
C GLU A 70 -7.63 8.13 -0.40
N VAL A 71 -7.69 7.10 -1.24
CA VAL A 71 -7.44 7.19 -2.68
C VAL A 71 -8.76 7.03 -3.43
N PRO A 72 -9.13 7.96 -4.32
CA PRO A 72 -10.34 7.79 -5.11
C PRO A 72 -10.20 6.61 -6.06
N LEU A 73 -11.30 5.87 -6.31
CA LEU A 73 -11.26 4.63 -7.09
C LEU A 73 -10.76 4.84 -8.53
N TRP A 74 -10.96 6.03 -9.12
CA TRP A 74 -10.44 6.36 -10.46
C TRP A 74 -8.93 6.58 -10.51
N ALA A 75 -8.23 6.68 -9.38
CA ALA A 75 -6.77 6.80 -9.33
C ALA A 75 -6.06 5.44 -9.38
N PHE A 76 -6.79 4.34 -9.26
CA PHE A 76 -6.26 2.97 -9.37
C PHE A 76 -6.04 2.60 -10.85
N ARG A 77 -4.89 1.99 -11.15
CA ARG A 77 -4.47 1.69 -12.53
C ARG A 77 -4.24 0.22 -12.80
N ARG A 78 -3.33 -0.40 -12.04
CA ARG A 78 -2.89 -1.77 -12.31
C ARG A 78 -3.08 -2.66 -11.10
N HIS A 79 -3.90 -3.70 -11.24
CA HIS A 79 -4.01 -4.76 -10.25
C HIS A 79 -2.73 -5.58 -10.23
N VAL A 80 -2.23 -5.88 -9.04
CA VAL A 80 -1.03 -6.72 -8.85
C VAL A 80 -1.44 -8.13 -8.42
N GLY A 81 -2.39 -8.23 -7.50
CA GLY A 81 -2.75 -9.48 -6.84
C GLY A 81 -3.28 -9.25 -5.45
N VAL A 82 -3.59 -10.32 -4.74
CA VAL A 82 -4.01 -10.28 -3.34
C VAL A 82 -2.80 -10.38 -2.41
N VAL A 83 -2.92 -9.83 -1.21
CA VAL A 83 -1.92 -10.02 -0.15
C VAL A 83 -2.03 -11.45 0.40
N ASP A 84 -0.92 -11.97 0.94
CA ASP A 84 -0.92 -13.27 1.63
C ASP A 84 -1.99 -13.30 2.74
N PRO A 85 -2.80 -14.36 2.88
CA PRO A 85 -3.86 -14.42 3.87
C PRO A 85 -3.40 -14.30 5.33
N ALA A 86 -2.23 -14.83 5.68
CA ALA A 86 -1.71 -14.73 7.05
C ALA A 86 -1.25 -13.30 7.35
N LEU A 87 -0.68 -12.62 6.36
CA LEU A 87 -0.41 -11.18 6.46
C LEU A 87 -1.72 -10.38 6.55
N TRP A 88 -2.75 -10.73 5.77
CA TRP A 88 -4.05 -10.08 5.87
C TRP A 88 -4.67 -10.21 7.27
N ASP A 89 -4.58 -11.38 7.89
CA ASP A 89 -5.12 -11.60 9.24
C ASP A 89 -4.50 -10.67 10.29
N GLN A 90 -3.23 -10.29 10.12
CA GLN A 90 -2.57 -9.31 10.98
C GLN A 90 -3.06 -7.89 10.72
N LEU A 91 -3.45 -7.58 9.48
CA LEU A 91 -3.76 -6.23 9.01
C LEU A 91 -5.23 -5.86 9.00
N LYS A 92 -6.14 -6.85 9.00
CA LYS A 92 -7.58 -6.61 8.84
C LYS A 92 -8.20 -5.69 9.90
N HIS A 93 -7.57 -5.53 11.06
CA HIS A 93 -7.99 -4.53 12.05
C HIS A 93 -7.85 -3.07 11.57
N LEU A 94 -7.11 -2.83 10.49
CA LEU A 94 -6.95 -1.53 9.85
C LEU A 94 -8.02 -1.26 8.78
N SER A 95 -8.89 -2.23 8.45
CA SER A 95 -9.97 -2.05 7.48
C SER A 95 -11.25 -1.45 8.07
N ASP A 96 -11.31 -1.30 9.39
CA ASP A 96 -12.45 -0.78 10.14
C ASP A 96 -12.56 0.75 10.12
#